data_AF-A0A9E0PIR8-F1
#
_entry.id   AF-A0A9E0PIR8-F1
#
_cell.length_a   1.000
_cell.length_b   1.000
_cell.length_c   1.000
_cell.angle_alpha   90.00
_cell.angle_beta   90.00
_cell.angle_gamma   90.00
#
_symmetry.space_group_name_H-M   'P 1'
#
loop_
_entity.id
_entity.type
_entity.pdbx_description
1 polymer ?
#
loop_
_entity_poly.entity_id
_entity_poly.type
_entity_poly.pdbx_seq_one_letter_code
_entity_poly.pdbx_strand_id
1 'polypeptide(L)'
;MSSLPPVIMSSLDVERLEHLLETHALAGTPNATALQKELDRADILEPSEMPKDVVTMNSRLCCRIQEDGTERELTLVYPDQA
;
A
#
# COMPACT_ATOMS: atom_id res chain seq x y z
N MET A 1 -8.44 -14.42 9.23
CA MET A 1 -7.65 -13.29 9.78
C MET A 1 -6.29 -13.35 9.13
N SER A 2 -5.78 -12.23 8.61
CA SER A 2 -4.44 -12.15 8.01
C SER A 2 -3.41 -12.42 9.12
N SER A 3 -2.48 -13.37 8.91
CA SER A 3 -1.44 -13.70 9.89
C SER A 3 -0.20 -12.82 9.79
N LEU A 4 -0.23 -11.82 8.91
CA LEU A 4 0.85 -10.88 8.69
C LEU A 4 0.83 -9.78 9.76
N PRO A 5 1.99 -9.17 10.08
CA PRO A 5 2.00 -7.98 10.92
C PRO A 5 1.12 -6.87 10.32
N PRO A 6 0.58 -5.95 11.15
CA PRO A 6 -0.06 -4.73 10.66
C PRO A 6 0.84 -3.98 9.68
N VAL A 7 0.23 -3.40 8.65
CA VAL A 7 0.95 -2.51 7.73
C VAL A 7 1.02 -1.13 8.39
N ILE A 8 2.20 -0.50 8.37
CA ILE A 8 2.37 0.88 8.79
C ILE A 8 1.98 1.78 7.61
N MET A 9 1.04 2.70 7.83
CA MET A 9 0.60 3.65 6.80
C MET A 9 0.51 5.06 7.34
N SER A 10 0.72 6.04 6.46
CA SER A 10 0.50 7.43 6.82
C SER A 10 -1.00 7.73 6.87
N SER A 11 -1.43 8.61 7.77
CA SER A 11 -2.82 9.08 7.88
C SER A 11 -3.37 9.58 6.52
N LEU A 12 -2.54 10.30 5.76
CA LEU A 12 -2.86 10.77 4.41
C LEU A 12 -3.09 9.64 3.41
N ASP A 13 -2.25 8.61 3.43
CA ASP A 13 -2.39 7.51 2.47
C ASP A 13 -3.63 6.66 2.77
N VAL A 14 -3.98 6.48 4.05
CA VAL A 14 -5.20 5.78 4.48
C VAL A 14 -6.44 6.45 3.90
N GLU A 15 -6.61 7.76 4.13
CA GLU A 15 -7.78 8.51 3.63
C GLU A 15 -7.93 8.40 2.10
N ARG A 16 -6.80 8.52 1.38
CA ARG A 16 -6.78 8.43 -0.08
C ARG A 16 -7.10 7.02 -0.58
N LEU A 17 -6.59 5.99 0.09
CA LEU A 17 -6.86 4.59 -0.26
C LEU A 17 -8.30 4.20 0.05
N GLU A 18 -8.87 4.64 1.18
CA GLU A 18 -10.29 4.44 1.50
C GLU A 18 -11.18 5.03 0.40
N HIS A 19 -10.94 6.29 0.01
CA HIS A 19 -11.71 6.91 -1.07
C HIS A 19 -11.54 6.18 -2.41
N LEU A 20 -10.32 5.70 -2.70
CA LEU A 20 -10.04 4.92 -3.90
C LEU A 20 -10.81 3.59 -3.91
N LEU A 21 -10.97 2.92 -2.76
CA LEU A 21 -11.69 1.66 -2.62
C LEU A 21 -13.20 1.79 -2.81
N GLU A 22 -13.75 2.98 -2.55
CA GLU A 22 -15.17 3.29 -2.81
C GLU A 22 -15.47 3.47 -4.31
N THR A 23 -14.44 3.59 -5.17
CA THR A 23 -14.65 3.75 -6.61
C THR A 23 -15.17 2.48 -7.27
N HIS A 24 -16.11 2.63 -8.20
CA HIS A 24 -16.71 1.52 -8.97
C HIS A 24 -15.70 0.62 -9.68
N ALA A 25 -14.52 1.16 -10.03
CA ALA A 25 -13.46 0.43 -10.72
C ALA A 25 -12.79 -0.64 -9.85
N LEU A 26 -12.76 -0.42 -8.52
CA LEU A 26 -12.09 -1.29 -7.57
C LEU A 26 -13.06 -2.01 -6.63
N ALA A 27 -14.25 -1.45 -6.42
CA ALA A 27 -15.30 -1.99 -5.57
C ALA A 27 -15.61 -3.46 -5.92
N GLY A 28 -15.60 -4.32 -4.90
CA GLY A 28 -15.93 -5.74 -5.02
C GLY A 28 -14.81 -6.63 -5.57
N THR A 29 -13.64 -6.08 -5.91
CA THR A 29 -12.50 -6.92 -6.30
C THR A 29 -11.89 -7.63 -5.07
N PRO A 30 -11.29 -8.83 -5.24
CA PRO A 30 -10.59 -9.52 -4.15
C PRO A 30 -9.46 -8.67 -3.55
N ASN A 31 -8.75 -7.91 -4.38
CA ASN A 31 -7.67 -7.03 -3.96
C ASN A 31 -8.17 -5.84 -3.13
N ALA A 32 -9.28 -5.22 -3.54
CA ALA A 32 -9.92 -4.15 -2.75
C ALA A 32 -10.36 -4.66 -1.37
N THR A 33 -10.96 -5.85 -1.33
CA THR A 33 -11.38 -6.47 -0.07
C THR A 33 -10.20 -6.82 0.84
N ALA A 34 -9.08 -7.26 0.26
CA ALA A 34 -7.87 -7.55 1.01
C ALA A 34 -7.26 -6.25 1.57
N LEU A 35 -7.17 -5.21 0.74
CA LEU A 35 -6.63 -3.91 1.16
C LEU A 35 -7.50 -3.27 2.26
N GLN A 36 -8.83 -3.33 2.14
CA GLN A 36 -9.72 -2.82 3.19
C GLN A 36 -9.42 -3.47 4.56
N LYS A 37 -9.25 -4.80 4.59
CA LYS A 37 -8.92 -5.51 5.83
C LYS A 37 -7.56 -5.13 6.41
N GLU A 38 -6.63 -4.71 5.55
CA GLU A 38 -5.31 -4.22 5.96
C GLU A 38 -5.41 -2.79 6.51
N LEU A 39 -6.22 -1.92 5.89
CA LEU A 39 -6.52 -0.58 6.40
C LEU A 39 -7.18 -0.64 7.79
N ASP A 40 -8.17 -1.52 7.98
CA ASP A 40 -8.90 -1.69 9.25
C ASP A 40 -8.02 -2.04 10.46
N ARG A 41 -6.81 -2.58 10.21
CA ARG A 41 -5.88 -3.05 11.25
C ARG A 41 -4.51 -2.35 11.20
N ALA A 42 -4.37 -1.33 10.36
CA ALA A 42 -3.09 -0.68 10.10
C ALA A 42 -2.59 0.10 11.31
N ASP A 43 -1.27 0.16 11.46
CA ASP A 43 -0.64 1.09 12.39
C ASP A 43 -0.50 2.44 11.69
N ILE A 44 -1.38 3.39 12.03
CA ILE A 44 -1.46 4.70 11.38
C ILE A 44 -0.52 5.68 12.08
N LEU A 45 0.38 6.30 11.31
CA LEU A 45 1.29 7.33 11.77
C LEU A 45 1.07 8.64 11.00
N GLU A 46 1.47 9.76 11.59
CA GLU A 46 1.55 11.01 10.82
C GLU A 46 2.67 10.94 9.78
N PRO A 47 2.54 11.61 8.61
CA PRO A 47 3.58 11.58 7.57
C PRO A 47 4.98 11.99 8.08
N SER A 48 5.06 12.88 9.06
CA SER A 48 6.32 13.31 9.68
C SER A 48 6.97 12.25 10.59
N GLU A 49 6.22 11.25 11.01
CA GLU A 49 6.64 10.19 11.92
C GLU A 49 6.95 8.88 11.18
N MET A 50 6.78 8.85 9.86
CA MET A 50 7.01 7.66 9.04
C MET A 50 8.48 7.21 9.11
N PRO A 51 8.75 5.92 9.45
CA PRO A 51 10.09 5.37 9.38
C PRO A 51 10.63 5.36 7.93
N LYS A 52 11.95 5.56 7.78
CA LYS A 52 12.61 5.68 6.47
C LYS A 52 12.73 4.37 5.69
N ASP A 53 12.58 3.25 6.39
CA ASP A 53 12.67 1.89 5.87
C ASP A 53 11.28 1.29 5.54
N VAL A 54 10.20 2.05 5.77
CA VAL A 54 8.84 1.66 5.40
C VAL A 54 8.53 2.15 3.99
N VAL A 55 8.03 1.25 3.15
CA VAL A 55 7.53 1.59 1.82
C VAL A 55 6.16 2.26 1.97
N THR A 56 6.06 3.51 1.53
CA THR A 56 4.80 4.28 1.46
C THR A 56 4.39 4.52 0.01
N MET A 57 3.19 5.09 -0.19
CA MET A 57 2.78 5.55 -1.52
C MET A 57 3.79 6.58 -2.07
N ASN A 58 4.03 6.51 -3.38
CA ASN A 58 5.04 7.25 -4.14
C ASN A 58 6.51 6.91 -3.82
N SER A 59 6.76 5.88 -3.02
CA SER A 59 8.12 5.37 -2.80
C SER A 59 8.68 4.69 -4.05
N ARG A 60 9.95 4.93 -4.34
CA ARG A 60 10.75 4.22 -5.34
C ARG A 60 11.59 3.15 -4.65
N LEU A 61 11.53 1.93 -5.13
CA LEU A 61 12.14 0.77 -4.50
C LEU A 61 12.72 -0.19 -5.52
N CYS A 62 13.77 -0.90 -5.13
CA CYS A 62 14.35 -1.97 -5.91
C CYS A 62 13.83 -3.31 -5.38
N CYS A 63 13.11 -4.04 -6.21
CA CYS A 63 12.65 -5.39 -5.91
C CYS A 63 13.54 -6.42 -6.60
N ARG A 64 13.90 -7.47 -5.88
CA ARG A 64 14.49 -8.67 -6.47
C ARG A 64 13.39 -9.69 -6.78
N ILE A 65 13.29 -10.09 -8.03
CA ILE A 65 12.36 -11.14 -8.46
C ILE A 65 12.92 -12.49 -8.02
N GLN A 66 12.14 -13.28 -7.30
CA GLN A 66 12.61 -14.54 -6.70
C GLN A 66 12.89 -15.62 -7.75
N GLU A 67 12.18 -15.60 -8.88
CA GLU A 67 12.26 -16.65 -9.90
C GLU A 67 13.59 -16.64 -10.67
N ASP A 68 14.09 -15.46 -11.03
CA ASP A 68 15.27 -15.28 -11.89
C ASP A 68 16.40 -14.45 -11.24
N GLY A 69 16.17 -13.91 -10.03
CA GLY A 69 17.13 -13.09 -9.31
C GLY A 69 17.31 -11.68 -9.86
N THR A 70 16.53 -11.29 -10.87
CA THR A 70 16.64 -9.98 -11.51
C THR A 70 16.16 -8.88 -10.58
N GLU A 71 16.90 -7.77 -10.53
CA GLU A 71 16.50 -6.56 -9.81
C GLU A 71 15.69 -5.64 -10.71
N ARG A 72 14.60 -5.09 -10.18
CA ARG A 72 13.71 -4.15 -10.87
C ARG A 72 13.41 -2.96 -9.99
N GLU A 73 13.56 -1.77 -10.54
CA GLU A 73 13.07 -0.55 -9.89
C GLU A 73 11.58 -0.39 -10.16
N LEU A 74 10.82 -0.19 -9.08
CA LEU A 74 9.39 0.07 -9.10
C LEU A 74 9.10 1.36 -8.34
N THR A 75 8.05 2.06 -8.75
CA THR A 75 7.47 3.15 -7.96
C THR A 75 6.05 2.76 -7.63
N LEU A 76 5.70 2.74 -6.34
CA LEU A 76 4.34 2.47 -5.91
C LEU A 76 3.52 3.74 -6.06
N VAL A 77 2.54 3.77 -6.95
CA VAL A 77 1.75 4.98 -7.25
C VAL A 77 0.26 4.70 -7.15
N TYR A 78 -0.53 5.77 -7.05
CA TYR A 78 -1.98 5.67 -7.19
C TYR A 78 -2.40 5.42 -8.65
N PRO A 79 -3.57 4.82 -8.92
CA PRO A 79 -3.98 4.49 -10.28
C PRO A 79 -4.08 5.67 -11.25
N ASP A 80 -4.34 6.88 -10.77
CA ASP A 80 -4.39 8.11 -11.56
C ASP A 80 -2.98 8.62 -11.98
N GLN A 81 -1.93 8.04 -11.41
CA GLN A 81 -0.53 8.39 -11.64
C GLN A 81 0.27 7.26 -12.34
N ALA A 82 -0.42 6.16 -12.69
CA ALA A 82 0.17 4.97 -13.30
C ALA A 82 0.42 5.12 -14.81
#